data_AF-A0A954LNU1-F1
#
_entry.id   AF-A0A954LNU1-F1
#
_cell.length_a   1.000
_cell.length_b   1.000
_cell.length_c   1.000
_cell.angle_alpha   90.00
_cell.angle_beta   90.00
_cell.angle_gamma   90.00
#
_symmetry.space_group_name_H-M   'P 1'
#
loop_
_entity.id
_entity.type
_entity.pdbx_description
1 polymer ?
#
loop_
_entity_poly.entity_id
_entity_poly.type
_entity_poly.pdbx_seq_one_letter_code
_entity_poly.pdbx_strand_id
1 'polypeptide(L)'
;MANTNWLWFYQQQARLALLVTSSLMSVFLLSNSTVCAEEKKENHNRYALLVGCTAYPKLEKKYSLKGSSNDVQLTVETLKDPRFGYTDKNIITLIHENSPE
;
A
#
# COMPACT_ATOMS: atom_id res chain seq x y z
N MET A 1 -18.98 -16.38 -65.16
CA MET A 1 -19.92 -15.76 -64.19
C MET A 1 -19.36 -16.01 -62.80
N ALA A 2 -18.70 -15.00 -62.22
CA ALA A 2 -18.05 -15.13 -60.92
C ALA A 2 -19.08 -15.04 -59.79
N ASN A 3 -18.97 -15.93 -58.82
CA ASN A 3 -19.93 -16.18 -57.76
C ASN A 3 -19.87 -15.04 -56.70
N THR A 4 -20.80 -14.08 -56.79
CA THR A 4 -20.91 -12.88 -55.93
C THR A 4 -21.18 -13.19 -54.46
N ASN A 5 -21.52 -14.43 -54.13
CA ASN A 5 -21.81 -14.88 -52.76
C ASN A 5 -20.60 -14.80 -51.82
N TRP A 6 -19.37 -14.96 -52.35
CA TRP A 6 -18.16 -14.91 -51.53
C TRP A 6 -17.87 -13.50 -51.01
N LEU A 7 -18.06 -12.47 -51.85
CA LEU A 7 -17.82 -11.07 -51.45
C LEU A 7 -18.76 -10.64 -50.32
N TRP A 8 -20.03 -11.05 -50.38
CA TRP A 8 -20.99 -10.77 -49.32
C TRP A 8 -20.63 -11.47 -48.00
N PHE A 9 -20.14 -12.72 -48.08
CA PHE A 9 -19.69 -13.48 -46.91
C PHE A 9 -18.45 -12.84 -46.25
N TYR A 10 -17.45 -12.42 -47.03
CA TYR A 10 -16.28 -11.70 -46.51
C TYR A 10 -16.64 -10.35 -45.89
N GLN A 11 -17.59 -9.62 -46.48
CA GLN A 11 -18.05 -8.34 -45.96
C GLN A 11 -18.80 -8.49 -44.62
N GLN A 12 -19.58 -9.57 -44.45
CA GLN A 12 -20.23 -9.90 -43.18
C GLN A 12 -19.22 -10.29 -42.10
N GLN A 13 -18.22 -11.11 -42.44
CA GLN A 13 -17.17 -11.49 -41.48
C GLN A 13 -16.33 -10.29 -41.01
N ALA A 14 -16.00 -9.36 -41.91
CA ALA A 14 -15.25 -8.15 -41.55
C ALA A 14 -16.01 -7.26 -40.55
N ARG A 15 -17.34 -7.15 -40.69
CA ARG A 15 -18.18 -6.37 -39.75
C ARG A 15 -18.24 -7.00 -38.37
N LEU A 16 -18.38 -8.32 -38.29
CA LEU A 16 -18.39 -9.06 -37.02
C LEU A 16 -17.05 -8.95 -36.29
N ALA A 17 -15.93 -9.11 -37.03
CA ALA A 17 -14.60 -8.98 -36.46
C ALA A 17 -14.34 -7.58 -35.85
N LEU A 18 -14.80 -6.52 -36.52
CA LEU A 18 -14.61 -5.14 -36.07
C LEU A 18 -15.45 -4.79 -34.81
N LEU A 19 -16.63 -5.42 -34.67
CA LEU A 19 -17.46 -5.29 -33.46
C LEU A 19 -16.85 -6.04 -32.26
N VAL A 20 -16.29 -7.22 -32.49
CA VAL A 20 -15.68 -8.02 -31.41
C VAL A 20 -14.39 -7.37 -30.88
N THR A 21 -13.55 -6.84 -31.77
CA THR A 21 -12.28 -6.21 -31.36
C THR A 21 -12.49 -4.87 -30.65
N SER A 22 -13.48 -4.08 -31.04
CA SER A 22 -13.82 -2.81 -30.35
C SER A 22 -14.37 -3.05 -28.93
N SER A 23 -15.16 -4.10 -28.74
CA SER A 23 -15.66 -4.51 -27.42
C SER A 23 -14.52 -4.96 -26.49
N LEU A 24 -13.62 -5.82 -26.98
CA LEU A 24 -12.48 -6.31 -26.18
C LEU A 24 -11.49 -5.19 -25.80
N MET A 25 -11.24 -4.24 -26.70
CA MET A 25 -10.39 -3.08 -26.38
C MET A 25 -11.02 -2.16 -25.33
N SER A 26 -12.34 -1.99 -25.35
CA SER A 26 -13.04 -1.19 -24.35
C SER A 26 -12.93 -1.80 -22.95
N VAL A 27 -13.08 -3.12 -22.82
CA VAL A 27 -12.91 -3.85 -21.54
C VAL A 27 -11.47 -3.74 -21.02
N PHE A 28 -10.46 -3.78 -21.90
CA PHE A 28 -9.07 -3.66 -21.52
C PHE A 28 -8.71 -2.23 -21.04
N LEU A 29 -9.23 -1.19 -21.71
CA LEU A 29 -9.04 0.20 -21.29
C LEU A 29 -9.76 0.54 -19.98
N LEU A 30 -10.97 0.00 -19.78
CA LEU A 30 -11.73 0.16 -18.52
C LEU A 30 -11.04 -0.57 -17.35
N SER A 31 -10.41 -1.73 -17.58
CA SER A 31 -9.71 -2.49 -16.55
C SER A 31 -8.43 -1.81 -16.04
N ASN A 32 -7.79 -0.97 -16.86
CA ASN A 32 -6.63 -0.17 -16.43
C ASN A 32 -7.02 1.16 -15.76
N SER A 33 -8.27 1.61 -15.92
CA SER A 33 -8.71 2.93 -15.44
C SER A 33 -9.26 2.90 -14.00
N THR A 34 -9.53 1.72 -13.43
CA THR A 34 -10.08 1.58 -12.07
C THR A 34 -9.04 1.42 -10.96
N VAL A 35 -7.74 1.37 -11.29
CA VAL A 35 -6.64 1.39 -10.29
C VAL A 35 -6.11 2.82 -10.12
N CYS A 36 -7.00 3.80 -10.03
CA CYS A 36 -6.68 5.15 -9.57
C CYS A 36 -7.88 5.68 -8.78
N ALA A 37 -8.32 4.93 -7.77
CA ALA A 37 -9.03 5.57 -6.67
C ALA A 37 -8.01 6.49 -5.98
N GLU A 38 -7.96 7.75 -6.39
CA GLU A 38 -7.36 8.82 -5.59
C GLU A 38 -8.12 8.85 -4.26
N GLU A 39 -7.56 8.17 -3.25
CA GLU A 39 -7.90 8.49 -1.87
C GLU A 39 -7.64 9.98 -1.68
N LYS A 40 -8.69 10.74 -1.40
CA LYS A 40 -8.57 12.08 -0.84
C LYS A 40 -7.60 11.97 0.34
N LYS A 41 -6.36 12.42 0.14
CA LYS A 41 -5.43 12.70 1.23
C LYS A 41 -6.03 13.84 2.04
N GLU A 42 -6.96 13.54 2.93
CA GLU A 42 -7.13 14.39 4.09
C GLU A 42 -5.77 14.40 4.79
N ASN A 43 -5.09 15.54 4.70
CA ASN A 43 -3.85 15.83 5.40
C ASN A 43 -4.12 15.92 6.90
N HIS A 44 -4.64 14.85 7.50
CA HIS A 44 -4.69 14.69 8.93
C HIS A 44 -3.28 14.45 9.40
N ASN A 45 -2.72 15.43 10.12
CA ASN A 45 -1.48 15.25 10.84
C ASN A 45 -1.61 14.01 11.74
N ARG A 46 -0.80 12.99 11.46
CA ARG A 46 -0.73 11.77 12.27
C ARG A 46 0.32 11.96 13.36
N TYR A 47 0.01 11.47 14.56
CA TYR A 47 0.85 11.56 15.75
C TYR A 47 1.02 10.18 16.37
N ALA A 48 2.23 9.86 16.84
CA ALA A 48 2.54 8.59 17.48
C ALA A 48 3.33 8.82 18.77
N LEU A 49 2.97 8.05 19.80
CA LEU A 49 3.75 7.91 21.03
C LEU A 49 4.19 6.46 21.14
N LEU A 50 5.51 6.23 21.15
CA LEU A 50 6.10 4.91 21.27
C LEU A 50 6.80 4.79 22.61
N VAL A 51 6.49 3.74 23.36
CA VAL A 51 7.04 3.50 24.69
C VAL A 51 7.79 2.18 24.70
N GLY A 52 9.09 2.24 24.97
CA GLY A 52 9.97 1.08 25.11
C GLY A 52 10.48 1.00 26.53
N CYS A 53 10.25 -0.12 27.21
CA CYS A 53 10.68 -0.28 28.60
C CYS A 53 11.37 -1.64 28.76
N THR A 54 12.65 -1.59 29.09
CA THR A 54 13.45 -2.81 29.31
C THR A 54 13.80 -3.01 30.79
N ALA A 55 13.80 -1.92 31.56
CA ALA A 55 14.14 -1.87 32.97
C ALA A 55 12.91 -1.60 33.83
N TYR A 56 12.76 -2.29 34.96
CA TYR A 56 11.66 -2.08 35.89
C TYR A 56 12.23 -1.96 37.30
N PRO A 57 12.58 -0.75 37.78
CA PRO A 57 13.37 -0.57 39.01
C PRO A 57 12.73 -1.14 40.28
N LYS A 58 11.40 -1.26 40.30
CA LYS A 58 10.63 -1.80 41.43
C LYS A 58 10.34 -3.30 41.32
N LEU A 59 10.76 -3.95 40.24
CA LEU A 59 10.55 -5.38 40.00
C LEU A 59 11.88 -6.13 40.06
N GLU A 60 11.81 -7.43 40.32
CA GLU A 60 12.99 -8.30 40.25
C GLU A 60 13.61 -8.29 38.84
N LYS A 61 14.95 -8.40 38.76
CA LYS A 61 15.72 -8.35 37.50
C LYS A 61 15.27 -9.39 36.46
N LYS A 62 14.67 -10.51 36.89
CA LYS A 62 14.12 -11.54 35.99
C LYS A 62 12.97 -11.03 35.11
N TYR A 63 12.32 -9.93 35.51
CA TYR A 63 11.26 -9.27 34.76
C TYR A 63 11.77 -8.18 33.80
N SER A 64 13.07 -7.91 33.78
CA SER A 64 13.66 -7.02 32.77
C SER A 64 13.49 -7.64 31.39
N LEU A 65 12.91 -6.87 30.47
CA LEU A 65 12.70 -7.29 29.10
C LEU A 65 13.91 -6.93 28.26
N LYS A 66 14.18 -7.75 27.24
CA LYS A 66 15.16 -7.45 26.19
C LYS A 66 14.40 -7.13 24.91
N GLY A 67 14.92 -6.20 24.11
CA GLY A 67 14.39 -5.91 22.78
C GLY A 67 13.33 -4.81 22.71
N SER A 68 12.65 -4.44 23.80
CA SER A 68 11.59 -3.42 23.76
C SER A 68 12.06 -2.06 23.21
N SER A 69 13.32 -1.66 23.46
CA SER A 69 13.90 -0.47 22.83
C SER A 69 14.13 -0.63 21.32
N ASN A 70 14.66 -1.79 20.91
CA ASN A 70 14.84 -2.12 19.50
C ASN A 70 13.50 -2.13 18.75
N ASP A 71 12.45 -2.66 19.35
CA ASP A 71 11.11 -2.70 18.77
C ASP A 71 10.56 -1.28 18.54
N VAL A 72 10.81 -0.36 19.48
CA VAL A 72 10.48 1.07 19.29
C VAL A 72 11.23 1.65 18.11
N GLN A 73 12.53 1.38 17.97
CA GLN A 73 13.34 1.89 16.86
C GLN A 73 12.82 1.38 15.49
N LEU A 74 12.57 0.08 15.37
CA LEU A 74 12.00 -0.51 14.15
C LEU A 74 10.61 0.06 13.82
N THR A 75 9.81 0.33 14.84
CA THR A 75 8.48 0.93 14.67
C THR A 75 8.59 2.38 14.20
N VAL A 76 9.53 3.17 14.73
CA VAL A 76 9.82 4.53 14.24
C VAL A 76 10.16 4.48 12.75
N GLU A 77 11.09 3.62 12.34
CA GLU A 77 11.50 3.48 10.94
C GLU A 77 10.32 3.11 10.04
N THR A 78 9.46 2.20 10.50
CA THR A 78 8.25 1.82 9.78
C THR A 78 7.28 2.99 9.63
N LEU A 79 7.03 3.76 10.69
CA LEU A 79 6.09 4.87 10.67
C LEU A 79 6.56 6.04 9.79
N LYS A 80 7.87 6.19 9.62
CA LYS A 80 8.47 7.19 8.72
C LYS A 80 8.25 6.88 7.24
N ASP A 81 7.86 5.65 6.89
CA ASP A 81 7.55 5.33 5.50
C ASP A 81 6.37 6.19 5.01
N PRO A 82 6.47 6.83 3.82
CA PRO A 82 5.44 7.73 3.29
C PRO A 82 4.05 7.12 3.20
N ARG A 83 3.95 5.79 3.14
CA ARG A 83 2.68 5.05 3.15
C ARG A 83 1.89 5.24 4.45
N PHE A 84 2.56 5.52 5.56
CA PHE A 84 1.90 5.70 6.86
C PHE A 84 1.63 7.16 7.22
N GLY A 85 2.29 8.12 6.57
CA GLY A 85 1.99 9.55 6.70
C GLY A 85 2.37 10.19 8.03
N TYR A 86 3.35 9.65 8.75
CA TYR A 86 3.90 10.30 9.94
C TYR A 86 5.11 11.16 9.57
N THR A 87 5.26 12.28 10.26
CA THR A 87 6.48 13.10 10.20
C THR A 87 7.29 12.91 11.47
N ASP A 88 8.62 13.03 11.37
CA ASP A 88 9.53 12.88 12.51
C ASP A 88 9.13 13.74 13.72
N LYS A 89 8.61 14.95 13.47
CA LYS A 89 8.19 15.89 14.52
C LYS A 89 6.96 15.41 15.31
N ASN A 90 6.18 14.49 14.74
CA ASN A 90 4.96 13.97 15.34
C ASN A 90 5.14 12.59 15.98
N ILE A 91 6.37 12.05 15.99
CA ILE A 91 6.69 10.78 16.63
C ILE A 91 7.48 11.08 17.90
N ILE A 92 6.91 10.75 19.05
CA ILE A 92 7.56 10.89 20.36
C ILE A 92 7.93 9.49 20.85
N THR A 93 9.18 9.32 21.28
CA THR A 93 9.68 8.06 21.85
C THR A 93 10.03 8.25 23.32
N LEU A 94 9.57 7.32 24.17
CA LEU A 94 9.93 7.23 25.57
C LEU A 94 10.60 5.88 25.78
N ILE A 95 11.93 5.87 25.94
CA ILE A 95 12.70 4.64 26.08
C ILE A 95 13.36 4.63 27.46
N HIS A 96 13.11 3.56 28.22
CA HIS A 96 13.78 3.29 29.48
C HIS A 96 14.66 2.04 29.36
N GLU A 97 15.98 2.27 29.44
CA GLU A 97 17.01 1.23 29.34
C GLU A 97 17.75 1.03 30.65
N ASN A 98 18.17 -0.21 30.89
CA ASN A 98 19.16 -0.50 31.94
C ASN A 98 20.50 0.11 31.49
N SER A 99 20.91 1.21 32.10
CA SER A 99 22.29 1.71 31.93
C SER A 99 23.26 0.63 32.40
N PRO A 100 24.31 0.30 31.63
CA PRO A 100 25.40 -0.49 32.18
C PRO A 100 26.05 0.33 33.31
N GLU A 101 25.99 -0.18 34.52
CA GLU A 101 26.87 0.25 35.63
C GLU A 101 28.26 -0.38 35.46
#